data_AF-A0AA96LEQ5-F1
#
_entry.id   AF-A0AA96LEQ5-F1
#
_cell.length_a   1.000
_cell.length_b   1.000
_cell.length_c   1.000
_cell.angle_alpha   90.00
_cell.angle_beta   90.00
_cell.angle_gamma   90.00
#
_symmetry.space_group_name_H-M   'P 1'
#
loop_
_entity.id
_entity.type
_entity.pdbx_description
1 polymer ?
#
loop_
_entity_poly.entity_id
_entity_poly.type
_entity_poly.pdbx_seq_one_letter_code
_entity_poly.pdbx_strand_id
1 'polypeptide(L)' 'MRNILMTVMLLIVVVILFTTIIDKDSTGTKSMIKSKGESINTEIGTLVSPSKPTTP' A
#
# COMPACT_ATOMS: atom_id res chain seq x y z
N MET A 1 -13.82 36.05 3.36
CA MET A 1 -14.81 34.97 3.62
C MET A 1 -15.00 34.03 2.42
N ARG A 2 -15.25 34.51 1.20
CA ARG A 2 -15.41 33.62 0.03
C ARG A 2 -14.18 32.78 -0.29
N ASN A 3 -12.97 33.35 -0.17
CA ASN A 3 -11.74 32.65 -0.54
C ASN A 3 -11.39 31.54 0.45
N ILE A 4 -11.58 31.77 1.75
CA ILE A 4 -11.32 30.75 2.79
C ILE A 4 -12.30 29.58 2.68
N LEU A 5 -13.54 29.83 2.22
CA LEU A 5 -14.56 28.80 2.04
C LEU A 5 -14.19 27.78 0.95
N MET A 6 -13.62 28.23 -0.16
CA MET A 6 -13.14 27.34 -1.22
C MET A 6 -11.92 26.51 -0.79
N THR A 7 -11.02 27.11 -0.01
CA THR A 7 -9.85 26.40 0.51
C THR A 7 -10.25 25.26 1.44
N VAL A 8 -11.23 25.51 2.33
CA VAL A 8 -11.75 24.48 3.25
C VAL A 8 -12.45 23.36 2.48
N MET A 9 -13.25 23.70 1.45
CA MET A 9 -13.89 22.70 0.58
C MET A 9 -12.85 21.81 -0.11
N LEU A 10 -11.76 22.39 -0.62
CA LEU A 10 -10.68 21.62 -1.26
C LEU A 10 -9.97 20.70 -0.25
N LEU A 11 -9.68 21.18 0.96
CA LEU A 11 -9.04 20.36 2.00
C LEU A 11 -9.91 19.16 2.42
N ILE A 12 -11.22 19.37 2.58
CA ILE A 12 -12.16 18.29 2.92
C ILE A 12 -12.17 17.23 1.82
N VAL A 13 -12.24 17.64 0.56
CA VAL A 13 -12.21 16.73 -0.60
C VAL A 13 -10.92 15.92 -0.62
N VAL A 14 -9.76 16.54 -0.38
CA VAL A 14 -8.47 15.83 -0.35
C VAL A 14 -8.43 14.77 0.76
N VAL A 15 -8.94 15.07 1.96
CA VAL A 15 -9.00 14.09 3.07
C VAL A 15 -9.93 12.92 2.72
N ILE A 16 -11.07 13.18 2.09
CA ILE A 16 -12.01 12.13 1.66
C ILE A 16 -11.37 11.25 0.56
N LEU A 17 -10.67 11.84 -0.40
CA LEU A 17 -9.97 11.08 -1.43
C LEU A 17 -8.83 10.24 -0.83
N PHE A 18 -8.07 10.79 0.12
CA PHE A 18 -6.97 10.10 0.77
C PHE A 18 -7.45 8.88 1.57
N THR A 19 -8.52 9.05 2.35
CA THR A 19 -9.14 7.94 3.11
C THR A 19 -9.68 6.86 2.17
N THR A 20 -10.29 7.25 1.04
CA THR A 20 -10.80 6.31 0.04
C THR A 20 -9.71 5.50 -0.66
N ILE A 21 -8.50 6.05 -0.84
CA ILE A 21 -7.38 5.34 -1.50
C ILE A 21 -6.65 4.41 -0.52
N ILE A 22 -6.49 4.83 0.74
CA ILE A 22 -5.73 4.07 1.74
C ILE A 22 -6.56 2.91 2.29
N ASP A 23 -7.84 3.15 2.59
CA ASP A 23 -8.70 2.24 3.38
C ASP A 23 -9.58 1.32 2.53
N LYS A 24 -9.43 1.35 1.20
CA LYS A 24 -10.21 0.46 0.33
C LYS A 24 -9.80 -0.99 0.54
N ASP A 25 -10.70 -1.78 1.14
CA ASP A 25 -10.45 -3.12 1.69
C ASP A 25 -9.68 -4.10 0.78
N SER A 26 -9.83 -4.00 -0.55
CA SER A 26 -9.23 -4.94 -1.52
C SER A 26 -8.26 -4.31 -2.52
N THR A 27 -8.39 -3.01 -2.81
CA THR A 27 -7.62 -2.28 -3.83
C THR A 27 -6.83 -1.11 -3.25
N GLY A 28 -6.89 -0.90 -1.95
CA GLY A 28 -6.18 0.17 -1.27
C GLY A 28 -4.68 -0.07 -1.21
N THR A 29 -3.93 1.01 -1.03
CA THR A 29 -2.46 1.00 -0.94
C THR A 29 -1.96 0.00 0.11
N LYS A 30 -2.69 -0.19 1.22
CA LYS A 30 -2.36 -1.16 2.27
C LYS A 30 -2.37 -2.61 1.75
N SER A 31 -3.38 -2.99 0.98
CA SER A 31 -3.49 -4.33 0.38
C SER A 31 -2.36 -4.59 -0.62
N MET A 32 -2.07 -3.58 -1.46
CA MET A 32 -0.98 -3.66 -2.44
C MET A 32 0.39 -3.80 -1.76
N ILE A 33 0.66 -3.02 -0.71
CA ILE A 33 1.90 -3.11 0.06
C ILE A 33 2.03 -4.48 0.72
N LYS A 34 0.94 -5.03 1.30
CA LYS A 34 0.95 -6.36 1.91
C LYS A 34 1.27 -7.45 0.89
N SER A 35 0.55 -7.47 -0.23
CA SER A 35 0.78 -8.44 -1.32
C SER A 35 2.21 -8.35 -1.88
N LYS A 36 2.70 -7.14 -2.12
CA LYS A 36 4.07 -6.93 -2.62
C LYS A 36 5.11 -7.36 -1.58
N GLY A 37 4.87 -7.06 -0.30
CA GLY A 37 5.74 -7.45 0.81
C GLY A 37 5.83 -8.96 0.99
N GLU A 38 4.71 -9.68 0.93
CA GLU A 38 4.67 -11.15 1.01
C GLU A 38 5.40 -11.80 -0.18
N SER A 39 5.20 -11.27 -1.39
CA SER A 39 5.91 -11.73 -2.60
C SER A 39 7.42 -11.53 -2.47
N ILE A 40 7.87 -10.36 -2.03
CA ILE A 40 9.29 -10.04 -1.86
C ILE A 40 9.89 -10.90 -0.74
N ASN A 41 9.20 -11.09 0.38
CA ASN A 41 9.71 -11.90 1.47
C ASN A 41 9.90 -13.37 1.06
N THR A 42 9.04 -13.87 0.18
CA THR A 42 9.19 -15.20 -0.43
C THR A 42 10.41 -15.25 -1.35
N GLU A 43 10.57 -14.26 -2.22
CA GLU A 43 11.71 -14.16 -3.14
C GLU A 43 13.04 -14.02 -2.38
N ILE A 44 13.12 -13.13 -1.40
CA ILE A 44 14.27 -12.98 -0.51
C ILE A 44 14.52 -14.28 0.27
N GLY A 45 13.47 -14.95 0.76
CA GLY A 45 13.59 -16.25 1.39
C GLY A 45 14.28 -17.28 0.48
N THR A 46 13.92 -17.32 -0.80
CA THR A 46 14.57 -18.21 -1.79
C THR A 46 16.00 -17.80 -2.15
N LEU A 47 16.33 -16.51 -2.05
CA LEU A 47 17.67 -15.98 -2.37
C LEU A 47 18.64 -16.06 -1.18
N VAL A 48 18.13 -15.91 0.04
CA VAL A 48 18.90 -15.95 1.31
C VAL A 48 18.98 -17.37 1.85
N SER A 49 17.92 -18.16 1.67
CA SER A 49 17.92 -19.61 1.84
C SER A 49 17.73 -20.26 0.47
N PRO A 50 18.73 -20.16 -0.45
CA PRO A 50 18.77 -21.09 -1.56
C PRO A 50 18.80 -22.45 -0.88
N SER A 51 17.77 -23.28 -1.09
CA SER A 51 17.82 -24.64 -0.59
C SER A 51 19.18 -25.18 -1.05
N LYS A 52 20.05 -25.44 -0.08
CA LYS A 52 21.21 -26.26 -0.31
C LYS A 52 20.63 -27.48 -1.02
N PRO A 53 21.06 -27.80 -2.25
CA PRO A 53 20.51 -28.94 -2.96
C PRO A 53 20.66 -30.12 -2.02
N THR A 54 19.53 -30.67 -1.60
CA THR A 54 19.50 -31.99 -0.97
C THR A 54 19.90 -32.95 -2.08
N THR A 55 21.20 -33.16 -2.22
CA THR A 55 21.83 -34.25 -2.98
C THR A 55 22.27 -35.30 -1.96
N PRO A 56 22.18 -36.61 -2.26
CA PRO A 56 21.21 -37.37 -3.05
C PRO A 56 20.13 -38.05 -2.19
#